data_AF-A0A938SAR1-F1
#
_entry.id   AF-A0A938SAR1-F1
#
_cell.length_a   1.000
_cell.length_b   1.000
_cell.length_c   1.000
_cell.angle_alpha   90.00
_cell.angle_beta   90.00
_cell.angle_gamma   90.00
#
_symmetry.space_group_name_H-M   'P 1'
#
loop_
_entity.id
_entity.type
_entity.pdbx_description
1 polymer ?
#
loop_
_entity_poly.entity_id
_entity_poly.type
_entity_poly.pdbx_seq_one_letter_code
_entity_poly.pdbx_strand_id
1 'polypeptide(L)'
;MLPYLLLALAFCSLLGLFLYYSYCIEPYRFRVLRRTLHSRACPADVIRVLHITDSHFKLGDEEKLAFAKSLGRYEVDFAFLTGDLIEDASGVRYCADMVRSLRPRYGTFVALGGHDYFEVTCFEVMLDALTRGGRHRSMPNPTEELVRQLTDAGARVLVNEATTVDVRGHQVAIVGLDDPFFGCPEIEKAWRNVPESAFTMVLVHCPDVVDEIAARGADVA
;
A
#
# COMPACT_ATOMS: atom_id res chain seq x y z
N MET A 1 -5.42 -10.73 -50.72
CA MET A 1 -6.48 -10.46 -49.73
C MET A 1 -6.53 -11.52 -48.62
N LEU A 2 -6.54 -12.82 -48.94
CA LEU A 2 -6.53 -13.91 -47.96
C LEU A 2 -5.40 -13.86 -46.89
N PRO A 3 -4.13 -13.54 -47.20
CA PRO A 3 -3.08 -13.50 -46.17
C PRO A 3 -3.25 -12.34 -45.18
N TYR A 4 -3.76 -11.19 -45.63
CA TYR A 4 -4.06 -10.06 -44.75
C TYR A 4 -5.25 -10.34 -43.83
N LEU A 5 -6.24 -11.10 -44.30
CA LEU A 5 -7.37 -11.56 -43.47
C LEU A 5 -6.90 -12.53 -42.38
N LEU A 6 -6.04 -13.50 -42.71
CA LEU A 6 -5.46 -14.42 -41.73
C LEU A 6 -4.61 -13.68 -40.69
N LEU A 7 -3.81 -12.71 -41.12
CA LEU A 7 -3.00 -11.88 -40.23
C LEU A 7 -3.88 -11.04 -39.27
N ALA A 8 -4.95 -10.42 -39.80
CA ALA A 8 -5.88 -9.65 -39.00
C ALA A 8 -6.62 -10.51 -37.96
N LEU A 9 -7.07 -11.71 -38.35
CA LEU A 9 -7.71 -12.66 -37.42
C LEU A 9 -6.75 -13.14 -36.32
N ALA A 10 -5.50 -13.42 -36.66
CA ALA A 10 -4.47 -13.77 -35.69
C ALA A 10 -4.21 -12.62 -34.70
N PHE A 11 -4.09 -11.39 -35.20
CA PHE A 11 -3.92 -10.20 -34.36
C PHE A 11 -5.11 -9.98 -33.41
N CYS A 12 -6.34 -10.03 -33.92
CA CYS A 12 -7.54 -9.90 -33.08
C CYS A 12 -7.63 -11.00 -32.02
N SER A 13 -7.23 -12.23 -32.36
CA SER A 13 -7.23 -13.34 -31.41
C SER A 13 -6.19 -13.16 -30.30
N LEU A 14 -4.97 -12.71 -30.66
CA LEU A 14 -3.92 -12.40 -29.69
C LEU A 14 -4.31 -11.24 -28.79
N LEU A 15 -4.90 -10.17 -29.34
CA LEU A 15 -5.42 -9.05 -28.58
C LEU A 15 -6.55 -9.49 -27.64
N GLY A 16 -7.48 -10.32 -28.11
CA GLY A 16 -8.57 -10.87 -27.30
C GLY A 16 -8.04 -11.73 -26.15
N LEU A 17 -7.04 -12.59 -26.40
CA LEU A 17 -6.40 -13.39 -25.37
C LEU A 17 -5.66 -12.52 -24.35
N PHE A 18 -4.97 -11.47 -24.80
CA PHE A 18 -4.31 -10.50 -23.95
C PHE A 18 -5.32 -9.78 -23.04
N LEU A 19 -6.41 -9.24 -23.61
CA LEU A 19 -7.46 -8.57 -22.84
C LEU A 19 -8.13 -9.51 -21.84
N TYR A 20 -8.41 -10.75 -22.25
CA TYR A 20 -8.97 -11.76 -21.35
C TYR A 20 -8.01 -12.09 -20.20
N TYR A 21 -6.72 -12.28 -20.49
CA TYR A 21 -5.72 -12.51 -19.46
C TYR A 21 -5.62 -11.34 -18.48
N SER A 22 -5.52 -10.11 -18.99
CA SER A 22 -5.38 -8.90 -18.18
C SER A 22 -6.63 -8.58 -17.36
N TYR A 23 -7.83 -8.94 -17.81
CA TYR A 23 -9.07 -8.64 -17.07
C TYR A 23 -9.51 -9.78 -16.15
N CYS A 24 -9.37 -11.03 -16.59
CA CYS A 24 -9.96 -12.19 -15.91
C CYS A 24 -8.96 -13.03 -15.12
N ILE A 25 -7.66 -12.96 -15.44
CA ILE A 25 -6.66 -13.85 -14.85
C ILE A 25 -5.71 -13.06 -13.95
N GLU A 26 -5.00 -12.10 -14.52
CA GLU A 26 -3.90 -11.40 -13.84
C GLU A 26 -4.31 -10.71 -12.53
N PRO A 27 -5.46 -10.00 -12.44
CA PRO A 27 -5.90 -9.35 -11.20
C PRO A 27 -6.19 -10.31 -10.03
N TYR A 28 -6.44 -11.60 -10.33
CA TYR A 28 -6.76 -12.62 -9.32
C TYR A 28 -5.54 -13.51 -8.99
N ARG A 29 -4.35 -13.23 -9.53
CA ARG A 29 -3.12 -13.99 -9.26
C ARG A 29 -2.38 -13.47 -8.03
N PHE A 30 -3.06 -13.46 -6.87
CA PHE A 30 -2.45 -13.06 -5.61
C PHE A 30 -1.27 -13.97 -5.23
N ARG A 31 -0.14 -13.38 -4.83
CA ARG A 31 1.10 -14.11 -4.50
C ARG A 31 1.82 -13.47 -3.33
N VAL A 32 2.47 -14.31 -2.54
CA VAL A 32 3.39 -13.85 -1.49
C VAL A 32 4.80 -13.89 -2.07
N LEU A 33 5.41 -12.71 -2.20
CA LEU A 33 6.82 -12.58 -2.54
C LEU A 33 7.65 -12.47 -1.25
N ARG A 34 8.81 -13.13 -1.23
CA ARG A 34 9.76 -13.02 -0.11
C ARG A 34 11.00 -12.31 -0.60
N ARG A 35 11.35 -11.23 0.09
CA ARG A 35 12.57 -10.45 -0.14
C ARG A 35 13.34 -10.38 1.18
N THR A 36 14.66 -10.37 1.06
CA THR A 36 15.57 -10.24 2.20
C THR A 36 16.45 -9.04 1.93
N LEU A 37 16.40 -8.07 2.82
CA LEU A 37 17.26 -6.90 2.81
C LEU A 37 18.31 -7.09 3.90
N HIS A 38 19.54 -6.69 3.61
CA HIS A 38 20.64 -6.75 4.56
C HIS A 38 21.06 -5.34 4.92
N SER A 39 20.94 -4.98 6.19
CA SER A 39 21.44 -3.71 6.72
C SER A 39 22.29 -3.96 7.96
N ARG A 40 23.41 -3.25 8.07
CA ARG A 40 24.24 -3.26 9.29
C ARG A 40 23.59 -2.52 10.45
N ALA A 41 22.64 -1.62 10.13
CA ALA A 41 21.88 -0.87 11.12
C ALA A 41 20.71 -1.69 11.69
N CYS A 42 20.37 -2.84 11.09
CA CYS A 42 19.27 -3.68 11.56
C CYS A 42 19.54 -4.11 13.01
N PRO A 43 18.66 -3.77 13.96
CA PRO A 43 18.94 -3.95 15.38
C PRO A 43 18.82 -5.40 15.86
N ALA A 44 18.26 -6.29 15.05
CA ALA A 44 18.04 -7.68 15.40
C ALA A 44 18.55 -8.60 14.29
N ASP A 45 18.80 -9.87 14.63
CA ASP A 45 19.23 -10.89 13.65
C ASP A 45 18.29 -10.93 12.43
N VAL A 46 16.97 -10.85 12.68
CA VAL A 46 15.93 -10.79 11.65
C VAL A 46 14.73 -10.02 12.19
N ILE A 47 14.25 -9.06 11.39
CA ILE A 47 12.91 -8.46 11.50
C ILE A 47 12.08 -8.96 10.32
N ARG A 48 10.92 -9.55 10.58
CA ARG A 48 10.00 -10.03 9.54
C ARG A 48 8.84 -9.06 9.38
N VAL A 49 8.67 -8.54 8.19
CA VAL A 49 7.60 -7.61 7.84
C VAL A 49 6.67 -8.29 6.83
N LEU A 50 5.36 -8.29 7.11
CA LEU A 50 4.33 -8.52 6.10
C LEU A 50 3.98 -7.16 5.50
N HIS A 51 4.31 -6.96 4.23
CA HIS A 51 3.98 -5.72 3.51
C HIS A 51 2.84 -5.98 2.53
N ILE A 52 1.76 -5.22 2.66
CA ILE A 52 0.57 -5.24 1.81
C ILE A 52 0.38 -3.81 1.28
N THR A 53 0.13 -3.66 0.00
CA THR A 53 -0.04 -2.35 -0.65
C THR A 53 -1.07 -2.49 -1.77
N ASP A 54 -1.75 -1.40 -2.12
CA ASP A 54 -2.60 -1.30 -3.31
C ASP A 54 -3.66 -2.42 -3.36
N SER A 55 -4.36 -2.64 -2.23
CA SER A 55 -5.38 -3.69 -2.20
C SER A 55 -6.63 -3.32 -2.99
N HIS A 56 -6.92 -2.02 -3.16
CA HIS A 56 -8.07 -1.48 -3.89
C HIS A 56 -9.35 -2.31 -3.64
N PHE A 57 -9.67 -2.53 -2.37
CA PHE A 57 -10.84 -3.32 -2.00
C PHE A 57 -12.12 -2.64 -2.46
N LYS A 58 -13.04 -3.44 -2.99
CA LYS A 58 -14.40 -3.03 -3.34
C LYS A 58 -15.38 -4.18 -3.21
N LEU A 59 -16.67 -3.88 -3.37
CA LEU A 59 -17.73 -4.87 -3.34
C LEU A 59 -17.47 -6.02 -4.33
N GLY A 60 -17.45 -7.25 -3.82
CA GLY A 60 -17.20 -8.46 -4.61
C GLY A 60 -15.81 -9.10 -4.39
N ASP A 61 -14.92 -8.42 -3.66
CA ASP A 61 -13.55 -8.89 -3.42
C ASP A 61 -13.41 -9.99 -2.34
N GLU A 62 -14.39 -10.87 -2.21
CA GLU A 62 -14.40 -11.92 -1.17
C GLU A 62 -13.21 -12.90 -1.31
N GLU A 63 -12.81 -13.23 -2.55
CA GLU A 63 -11.63 -14.06 -2.79
C GLU A 63 -10.32 -13.36 -2.41
N LYS A 64 -10.21 -12.05 -2.71
CA LYS A 64 -9.08 -11.21 -2.32
C LYS A 64 -8.99 -11.11 -0.80
N LEU A 65 -10.13 -10.95 -0.13
CA LEU A 65 -10.20 -10.94 1.34
C LEU A 65 -9.83 -12.29 1.94
N ALA A 66 -10.29 -13.40 1.36
CA ALA A 66 -9.90 -14.74 1.81
C ALA A 66 -8.39 -14.95 1.68
N PHE A 67 -7.79 -14.49 0.58
CA PHE A 67 -6.33 -14.49 0.41
C PHE A 67 -5.65 -13.62 1.47
N ALA A 68 -6.08 -12.38 1.66
CA ALA A 68 -5.52 -11.47 2.66
C ALA A 68 -5.61 -12.05 4.08
N LYS A 69 -6.75 -12.66 4.44
CA LYS A 69 -6.94 -13.36 5.71
C LYS A 69 -6.01 -14.55 5.87
N SER A 70 -5.70 -15.26 4.78
CA SER A 70 -4.73 -16.37 4.80
C SER A 70 -3.31 -15.93 5.15
N LEU A 71 -2.97 -14.64 4.99
CA LEU A 71 -1.65 -14.09 5.35
C LEU A 71 -1.42 -14.08 6.86
N GLY A 72 -2.49 -14.13 7.68
CA GLY A 72 -2.39 -14.26 9.13
C GLY A 72 -1.67 -15.51 9.62
N ARG A 73 -1.43 -16.50 8.73
CA ARG A 73 -0.62 -17.71 9.04
C ARG A 73 0.89 -17.45 9.14
N TYR A 74 1.36 -16.29 8.68
CA TYR A 74 2.78 -15.96 8.71
C TYR A 74 3.15 -15.31 10.04
N GLU A 75 4.12 -15.90 10.73
CA GLU A 75 4.73 -15.32 11.93
C GLU A 75 5.60 -14.12 11.53
N VAL A 76 5.08 -12.92 11.74
CA VAL A 76 5.74 -11.65 11.40
C VAL A 76 5.86 -10.74 12.62
N ASP A 77 6.92 -9.93 12.64
CA ASP A 77 7.14 -8.92 13.66
C ASP A 77 6.20 -7.72 13.44
N PHE A 78 6.05 -7.29 12.18
CA PHE A 78 5.21 -6.17 11.78
C PHE A 78 4.31 -6.52 10.59
N ALA A 79 3.17 -5.86 10.50
CA ALA A 79 2.38 -5.78 9.27
C ALA A 79 2.30 -4.32 8.83
N PHE A 80 2.71 -4.03 7.60
CA PHE A 80 2.73 -2.70 7.00
C PHE A 80 1.75 -2.64 5.83
N LEU A 81 0.89 -1.63 5.86
CA LEU A 81 -0.10 -1.32 4.83
C LEU A 81 0.25 0.05 4.24
N THR A 82 0.68 0.13 2.99
CA THR A 82 1.24 1.38 2.39
C THR A 82 0.32 1.99 1.34
N GLY A 83 -0.92 2.27 1.73
CA GLY A 83 -1.87 3.03 0.93
C GLY A 83 -2.63 2.24 -0.14
N ASP A 84 -3.55 2.96 -0.77
CA ASP A 84 -4.48 2.48 -1.81
C ASP A 84 -5.23 1.21 -1.39
N LEU A 85 -5.79 1.27 -0.18
CA LEU A 85 -6.44 0.13 0.44
C LEU A 85 -7.84 -0.11 -0.12
N ILE A 86 -8.57 0.96 -0.43
CA ILE A 86 -9.93 0.93 -0.97
C ILE A 86 -9.98 1.51 -2.38
N GLU A 87 -10.85 0.97 -3.23
CA GLU A 87 -11.21 1.65 -4.48
C GLU A 87 -12.32 2.68 -4.23
N ASP A 88 -13.31 2.28 -3.43
CA ASP A 88 -14.49 3.05 -3.08
C ASP A 88 -14.93 2.76 -1.63
N ALA A 89 -15.94 3.48 -1.15
CA ALA A 89 -16.47 3.35 0.21
C ALA A 89 -16.83 1.90 0.64
N SER A 90 -17.19 1.02 -0.30
CA SER A 90 -17.52 -0.38 0.01
C SER A 90 -16.31 -1.21 0.43
N GLY A 91 -15.10 -0.75 0.12
CA GLY A 91 -13.82 -1.38 0.46
C GLY A 91 -13.47 -1.35 1.95
N VAL A 92 -14.03 -0.40 2.71
CA VAL A 92 -13.64 -0.14 4.11
C VAL A 92 -13.78 -1.39 4.99
N ARG A 93 -14.89 -2.12 4.83
CA ARG A 93 -15.14 -3.36 5.58
C ARG A 93 -14.04 -4.40 5.36
N TYR A 94 -13.62 -4.57 4.10
CA TYR A 94 -12.62 -5.56 3.74
C TYR A 94 -11.25 -5.24 4.36
N CYS A 95 -10.89 -3.95 4.40
CA CYS A 95 -9.67 -3.48 5.05
C CYS A 95 -9.67 -3.79 6.55
N ALA A 96 -10.76 -3.47 7.24
CA ALA A 96 -10.91 -3.76 8.67
C ALA A 96 -10.85 -5.27 8.95
N ASP A 97 -11.53 -6.08 8.13
CA ASP A 97 -11.54 -7.54 8.23
C ASP A 97 -10.17 -8.17 7.95
N MET A 98 -9.42 -7.62 7.00
CA MET A 98 -8.03 -8.00 6.74
C MET A 98 -7.20 -7.71 7.98
N VAL A 99 -7.20 -6.49 8.51
CA VAL A 99 -6.42 -6.13 9.71
C VAL A 99 -6.76 -7.03 10.91
N ARG A 100 -8.05 -7.30 11.14
CA ARG A 100 -8.51 -8.21 12.21
C ARG A 100 -8.03 -9.64 12.07
N SER A 101 -7.58 -10.07 10.90
CA SER A 101 -7.03 -11.41 10.68
C SER A 101 -5.52 -11.49 10.86
N LEU A 102 -4.82 -10.36 10.81
CA LEU A 102 -3.37 -10.29 10.97
C LEU A 102 -3.01 -10.37 12.46
N ARG A 103 -1.89 -11.03 12.77
CA ARG A 103 -1.39 -11.19 14.13
C ARG A 103 0.11 -10.85 14.23
N PRO A 104 0.54 -9.65 13.79
CA PRO A 104 1.94 -9.25 13.94
C PRO A 104 2.30 -9.10 15.42
N ARG A 105 3.54 -9.45 15.77
CA ARG A 105 4.02 -9.40 17.15
C ARG A 105 3.98 -7.99 17.75
N TYR A 106 4.31 -6.98 16.96
CA TYR A 106 4.47 -5.60 17.42
C TYR A 106 3.40 -4.64 16.89
N GLY A 107 2.56 -5.10 15.97
CA GLY A 107 1.39 -4.35 15.49
C GLY A 107 1.33 -4.18 13.98
N THR A 108 0.19 -3.64 13.55
CA THR A 108 -0.11 -3.29 12.18
C THR A 108 -0.02 -1.77 12.03
N PHE A 109 0.71 -1.28 11.04
CA PHE A 109 0.93 0.14 10.78
C PHE A 109 0.50 0.48 9.36
N VAL A 110 -0.14 1.63 9.19
CA VAL A 110 -0.77 2.05 7.93
C VAL A 110 -0.28 3.44 7.55
N ALA A 111 0.17 3.62 6.31
CA ALA A 111 0.19 4.90 5.62
C ALA A 111 -0.96 4.93 4.61
N LEU A 112 -1.55 6.10 4.39
CA LEU A 112 -2.64 6.27 3.43
C LEU A 112 -2.08 6.56 2.03
N GLY A 113 -2.82 6.14 1.00
CA GLY A 113 -2.54 6.45 -0.40
C GLY A 113 -3.62 7.32 -1.03
N GLY A 114 -3.42 7.73 -2.28
CA GLY A 114 -4.35 8.59 -3.00
C GLY A 114 -5.77 8.04 -3.11
N HIS A 115 -5.92 6.74 -3.37
CA HIS A 115 -7.23 6.10 -3.47
C HIS A 115 -7.96 6.03 -2.12
N ASP A 116 -7.25 6.10 -0.99
CA ASP A 116 -7.89 6.17 0.33
C ASP A 116 -8.57 7.53 0.58
N TYR A 117 -8.15 8.56 -0.15
CA TYR A 117 -8.75 9.91 -0.14
C TYR A 117 -9.79 10.11 -1.22
N PHE A 118 -9.59 9.56 -2.41
CA PHE A 118 -10.42 9.84 -3.58
C PHE A 118 -10.64 8.60 -4.45
N GLU A 119 -11.82 8.48 -5.04
CA GLU A 119 -12.03 7.54 -6.14
C GLU A 119 -11.34 8.09 -7.39
N VAL A 120 -10.14 7.60 -7.69
CA VAL A 120 -9.36 8.00 -8.87
C VAL A 120 -9.54 6.95 -9.96
N THR A 121 -9.98 7.36 -11.14
CA THR A 121 -10.15 6.41 -12.25
C THR A 121 -8.90 6.34 -13.13
N CYS A 122 -8.63 5.17 -13.73
CA CYS A 122 -7.54 5.01 -14.70
C CYS A 122 -7.64 5.98 -15.90
N PHE A 123 -8.86 6.40 -16.26
CA PHE A 123 -9.09 7.41 -17.28
C PHE A 123 -8.62 8.79 -16.84
N GLU A 124 -8.80 9.14 -15.56
CA GLU A 124 -8.30 10.38 -14.97
C GLU A 124 -6.76 10.37 -14.90
N VAL A 125 -6.14 9.27 -14.47
CA VAL A 125 -4.68 9.11 -14.49
C VAL A 125 -4.13 9.24 -15.92
N MET A 126 -4.78 8.61 -16.90
CA MET A 126 -4.39 8.71 -18.30
C MET A 126 -4.60 10.13 -18.86
N LEU A 127 -5.69 10.80 -18.48
CA LEU A 127 -5.93 12.18 -18.86
C LEU A 127 -4.92 13.12 -18.24
N ASP A 128 -4.51 12.95 -16.99
CA ASP A 128 -3.52 13.80 -16.35
C ASP A 128 -2.16 13.66 -17.02
N ALA A 129 -1.74 12.43 -17.30
CA ALA A 129 -0.53 12.14 -18.07
C ALA A 129 -0.54 12.83 -19.45
N LEU A 130 -1.71 12.96 -20.07
CA LEU A 130 -1.89 13.61 -21.38
C LEU A 130 -2.07 15.14 -21.30
N THR A 131 -2.67 15.65 -20.25
CA THR A 131 -3.14 17.05 -20.17
C THR A 131 -2.36 17.93 -19.20
N ARG A 132 -1.49 17.34 -18.35
CA ARG A 132 -0.69 18.04 -17.32
C ARG A 132 -1.53 19.06 -16.55
N GLY A 133 -2.50 18.60 -15.76
CA GLY A 133 -3.33 19.48 -14.92
C GLY A 133 -4.80 19.56 -15.30
N GLY A 134 -5.41 18.43 -15.68
CA GLY A 134 -6.87 18.34 -15.77
C GLY A 134 -7.51 18.46 -14.38
N ARG A 135 -8.43 19.42 -14.19
CA ARG A 135 -9.22 19.54 -12.96
C ARG A 135 -10.02 18.26 -12.70
N HIS A 136 -9.57 17.46 -11.75
CA HIS A 136 -10.20 16.18 -11.40
C HIS A 136 -11.56 16.42 -10.72
N ARG A 137 -12.52 15.54 -11.04
CA ARG A 137 -13.79 15.41 -10.31
C ARG A 137 -13.78 14.06 -9.57
N SER A 138 -12.73 13.80 -8.82
CA SER A 138 -12.66 12.61 -7.99
C SER A 138 -13.66 12.74 -6.84
N MET A 139 -14.50 11.72 -6.66
CA MET A 139 -15.41 11.66 -5.52
C MET A 139 -14.57 11.39 -4.26
N PRO A 140 -14.78 12.10 -3.15
CA PRO A 140 -14.03 11.83 -1.93
C PRO A 140 -14.43 10.46 -1.37
N ASN A 141 -13.42 9.66 -1.05
CA ASN A 141 -13.60 8.42 -0.31
C ASN A 141 -13.80 8.72 1.19
N PRO A 142 -14.39 7.79 1.96
CA PRO A 142 -14.69 8.01 3.38
C PRO A 142 -13.44 7.76 4.23
N THR A 143 -12.39 8.57 4.05
CA THR A 143 -11.08 8.38 4.70
C THR A 143 -11.18 8.34 6.22
N GLU A 144 -11.95 9.24 6.84
CA GLU A 144 -12.11 9.26 8.30
C GLU A 144 -12.70 7.95 8.82
N GLU A 145 -13.68 7.38 8.10
CA GLU A 145 -14.30 6.11 8.43
C GLU A 145 -13.34 4.93 8.19
N LEU A 146 -12.55 4.98 7.11
CA LEU A 146 -11.48 4.01 6.86
C LEU A 146 -10.47 3.99 8.02
N VAL A 147 -9.94 5.15 8.40
CA VAL A 147 -8.98 5.30 9.51
C VAL A 147 -9.60 4.79 10.81
N ARG A 148 -10.85 5.17 11.11
CA ARG A 148 -11.55 4.69 12.30
C ARG A 148 -11.68 3.17 12.31
N GLN A 149 -12.13 2.56 11.21
CA GLN A 149 -12.30 1.10 11.16
C GLN A 149 -10.98 0.32 11.21
N LEU A 150 -9.91 0.85 10.60
CA LEU A 150 -8.57 0.28 10.71
C LEU A 150 -8.07 0.34 12.16
N THR A 151 -8.29 1.48 12.83
CA THR A 151 -7.91 1.68 14.23
C THR A 151 -8.70 0.75 15.15
N ASP A 152 -10.02 0.65 14.97
CA ASP A 152 -10.90 -0.27 15.71
C ASP A 152 -10.54 -1.74 15.45
N ALA A 153 -9.96 -2.05 14.30
CA ALA A 153 -9.44 -3.37 13.95
C ALA A 153 -8.06 -3.68 14.58
N GLY A 154 -7.39 -2.68 15.16
CA GLY A 154 -6.10 -2.83 15.84
C GLY A 154 -4.88 -2.35 15.06
N ALA A 155 -5.07 -1.64 13.93
CA ALA A 155 -3.98 -0.96 13.24
C ALA A 155 -3.70 0.43 13.83
N ARG A 156 -2.48 0.94 13.59
CA ARG A 156 -2.11 2.33 13.83
C ARG A 156 -1.93 3.02 12.49
N VAL A 157 -2.81 3.96 12.18
CA VAL A 157 -2.67 4.82 11.00
C VAL A 157 -1.70 5.95 11.35
N LEU A 158 -0.69 6.15 10.51
CA LEU A 158 0.36 7.15 10.69
C LEU A 158 0.31 8.12 9.50
N VAL A 159 -0.06 9.38 9.77
CA VAL A 159 -0.15 10.44 8.75
C VAL A 159 0.75 11.59 9.18
N ASN A 160 1.95 11.67 8.59
CA ASN A 160 3.02 12.58 9.01
C ASN A 160 3.38 12.44 10.49
N GLU A 161 3.41 11.19 10.96
CA GLU A 161 3.62 10.84 12.36
C GLU A 161 4.58 9.66 12.46
N ALA A 162 5.25 9.57 13.61
CA ALA A 162 6.12 8.46 13.93
C ALA A 162 5.76 7.87 15.29
N THR A 163 6.02 6.58 15.43
CA THR A 163 5.92 5.85 16.67
C THR A 163 7.15 4.97 16.85
N THR A 164 7.60 4.81 18.09
CA THR A 164 8.75 3.97 18.41
C THR A 164 8.27 2.70 19.09
N VAL A 165 8.80 1.57 18.65
CA VAL A 165 8.50 0.25 19.19
C VAL A 165 9.79 -0.41 19.66
N ASP A 166 9.76 -1.01 20.85
CA ASP A 166 10.86 -1.85 21.33
C ASP A 166 10.79 -3.21 20.65
N VAL A 167 11.79 -3.52 19.83
CA VAL A 167 11.97 -4.80 19.16
C VAL A 167 13.14 -5.51 19.83
N ARG A 168 12.82 -6.38 20.78
CA ARG A 168 13.80 -7.23 21.48
C ARG A 168 14.90 -6.41 22.17
N GLY A 169 14.55 -5.27 22.78
CA GLY A 169 15.49 -4.37 23.48
C GLY A 169 16.09 -3.27 22.60
N HIS A 170 15.65 -3.14 21.35
CA HIS A 170 16.13 -2.12 20.43
C HIS A 170 14.98 -1.20 20.00
N GLN A 171 15.28 0.11 19.91
CA GLN A 171 14.30 1.08 19.43
C GLN A 171 14.19 1.04 17.91
N VAL A 172 12.97 0.79 17.43
CA VAL A 172 12.61 0.82 16.03
C VAL A 172 11.57 1.92 15.83
N ALA A 173 11.90 2.93 15.04
CA ALA A 173 10.97 3.98 14.66
C ALA A 173 10.20 3.55 13.40
N ILE A 174 8.89 3.74 13.43
CA ILE A 174 8.00 3.53 12.30
C ILE A 174 7.40 4.89 11.97
N VAL A 175 7.72 5.40 10.79
CA VAL A 175 7.34 6.74 10.33
C VAL A 175 6.34 6.58 9.19
N GLY A 176 5.14 7.15 9.33
CA GLY A 176 4.18 7.23 8.23
C GLY A 176 4.16 8.62 7.64
N LEU A 177 4.29 8.71 6.32
CA LEU A 177 4.09 9.94 5.56
C LEU A 177 2.71 9.93 4.90
N ASP A 178 2.15 11.12 4.76
CA ASP A 178 0.92 11.32 4.00
C ASP A 178 1.18 11.23 2.49
N ASP A 179 0.13 11.00 1.72
CA ASP A 179 0.22 10.88 0.25
C ASP A 179 0.64 12.22 -0.40
N PRO A 180 1.62 12.24 -1.32
CA PRO A 180 2.10 13.49 -1.94
C PRO A 180 1.14 14.10 -2.97
N PHE A 181 0.19 13.36 -3.50
CA PHE A 181 -0.70 13.84 -4.56
C PHE A 181 -2.01 14.42 -3.99
N PHE A 182 -2.55 13.80 -2.95
CA PHE A 182 -3.85 14.13 -2.38
C PHE A 182 -3.79 14.56 -0.91
N GLY A 183 -2.69 14.26 -0.22
CA GLY A 183 -2.38 14.72 1.13
C GLY A 183 -1.35 15.85 1.15
N CYS A 184 -0.72 16.04 2.30
CA CYS A 184 0.38 16.99 2.49
C CYS A 184 1.52 16.31 3.25
N PRO A 185 2.51 15.69 2.57
CA PRO A 185 3.64 15.06 3.26
C PRO A 185 4.46 16.11 4.02
N GLU A 186 4.50 15.98 5.35
CA GLU A 186 5.22 16.86 6.25
C GLU A 186 6.39 16.10 6.91
N ILE A 187 7.47 15.88 6.17
CA ILE A 187 8.64 15.08 6.61
C ILE A 187 9.19 15.58 7.96
N GLU A 188 9.33 16.90 8.12
CA GLU A 188 9.81 17.52 9.38
C GLU A 188 8.95 17.16 10.58
N LYS A 189 7.63 17.11 10.38
CA LYS A 189 6.67 16.79 11.42
C LYS A 189 6.73 15.30 11.76
N ALA A 190 6.83 14.45 10.74
CA ALA A 190 6.93 13.01 10.91
C ALA A 190 8.20 12.60 11.67
N TRP A 191 9.32 13.29 11.45
CA TRP A 191 10.60 13.01 12.12
C TRP A 191 10.76 13.63 13.51
N ARG A 192 9.86 14.52 13.94
CA ARG A 192 10.04 15.33 15.16
C ARG A 192 10.32 14.52 16.43
N ASN A 193 9.73 13.33 16.52
CA ASN A 193 9.82 12.45 17.69
C ASN A 193 10.59 11.15 17.41
N VAL A 194 11.37 11.09 16.33
CA VAL A 194 12.20 9.92 15.99
C VAL A 194 13.52 10.00 16.77
N PRO A 195 13.85 9.02 17.61
CA PRO A 195 15.14 9.00 18.30
C PRO A 195 16.29 8.84 17.30
N GLU A 196 17.37 9.61 17.45
CA GLU A 196 18.54 9.56 16.55
C GLU A 196 19.20 8.17 16.48
N SER A 197 19.07 7.38 17.54
CA SER A 197 19.64 6.03 17.64
C SER A 197 18.68 4.91 17.21
N ALA A 198 17.44 5.24 16.84
CA ALA A 198 16.45 4.26 16.45
C ALA A 198 16.66 3.80 15.00
N PHE A 199 16.47 2.50 14.77
CA PHE A 199 16.38 1.97 13.41
C PHE A 199 15.06 2.43 12.78
N THR A 200 15.11 3.13 11.66
CA THR A 200 13.97 3.87 11.12
C THR A 200 13.40 3.20 9.88
N MET A 201 12.16 2.71 9.99
CA MET A 201 11.37 2.19 8.87
C MET A 201 10.29 3.21 8.49
N VAL A 202 10.21 3.53 7.20
CA VAL A 202 9.28 4.53 6.68
C VAL A 202 8.19 3.85 5.87
N LEU A 203 6.95 4.30 6.05
CA LEU A 203 5.79 3.90 5.31
C LEU A 203 5.37 5.09 4.44
N VAL A 204 5.46 4.91 3.13
CA VAL A 204 5.00 5.88 2.15
C VAL A 204 4.38 5.14 0.98
N HIS A 205 3.30 5.67 0.44
CA HIS A 205 2.62 5.08 -0.71
C HIS A 205 3.38 5.39 -2.02
N CYS A 206 3.90 6.61 -2.16
CA CYS A 206 4.59 7.06 -3.36
C CYS A 206 6.11 7.17 -3.18
N PRO A 207 6.93 6.70 -4.13
CA PRO A 207 8.39 6.73 -4.03
C PRO A 207 9.02 8.12 -4.25
N ASP A 208 8.24 9.15 -4.60
CA ASP A 208 8.79 10.47 -4.98
C ASP A 208 9.59 11.15 -3.86
N VAL A 209 9.33 10.80 -2.59
CA VAL A 209 10.03 11.35 -1.42
C VAL A 209 11.20 10.49 -0.93
N VAL A 210 11.57 9.43 -1.65
CA VAL A 210 12.59 8.46 -1.23
C VAL A 210 13.96 9.10 -0.98
N ASP A 211 14.38 10.05 -1.80
CA ASP A 211 15.65 10.75 -1.62
C ASP A 211 15.64 11.63 -0.35
N GLU A 212 14.51 12.27 -0.05
CA GLU A 212 14.36 13.15 1.11
C GLU A 212 14.34 12.35 2.42
N ILE A 213 13.63 11.22 2.46
CA ILE A 213 13.60 10.34 3.64
C ILE A 213 14.93 9.64 3.85
N ALA A 214 15.65 9.26 2.77
CA ALA A 214 16.99 8.72 2.88
C ALA A 214 17.96 9.74 3.48
N ALA A 215 17.87 11.02 3.08
CA ALA A 215 18.65 12.10 3.67
C ALA A 215 18.36 12.34 5.16
N ARG A 216 17.20 11.87 5.66
CA ARG A 216 16.80 11.90 7.08
C ARG A 216 17.24 10.70 7.90
N GLY A 217 17.97 9.77 7.30
CA GLY A 217 18.43 8.56 7.97
C GLY A 217 17.37 7.46 8.03
N ALA A 218 16.43 7.42 7.08
CA ALA A 218 15.62 6.22 6.88
C ALA A 218 16.52 5.03 6.53
N ASP A 219 16.37 3.92 7.27
CA ASP A 219 17.11 2.68 6.99
C ASP A 219 16.38 1.81 5.95
N VAL A 220 15.05 1.87 5.96
CA VAL A 220 14.16 1.14 5.04
C VAL A 220 12.95 2.02 4.74
N ALA A 221 12.54 2.05 3.46
CA ALA A 221 11.32 2.67 2.97
C ALA A 221 10.68 1.77 1.91
#